data_AF-A0A967Z7K4-F1
#
_entry.id   AF-A0A967Z7K4-F1
#
_cell.length_a   1.000
_cell.length_b   1.000
_cell.length_c   1.000
_cell.angle_alpha   90.00
_cell.angle_beta   90.00
_cell.angle_gamma   90.00
#
_symmetry.space_group_name_H-M   'P 1'
#
loop_
_entity.id
_entity.type
_entity.pdbx_description
1 polymer ?
#
loop_
_entity_poly.entity_id
_entity_poly.type
_entity_poly.pdbx_seq_one_letter_code
_entity_poly.pdbx_strand_id
1 'polypeptide(L)' 'GRGVPFIDLIQEGNIGLMRAAKKFDYKRGFKFSTYATWWIRQAVTRAIADNGR' A
#
# COMPACT_ATOMS: atom_id res chain seq x y z
N GLY A 1 24.49 -2.20 1.73
CA GLY A 1 23.13 -1.87 2.17
C GLY A 1 22.28 -1.60 0.96
N ARG A 2 21.71 -2.66 0.37
CA ARG A 2 20.93 -2.64 -0.87
C ARG A 2 19.46 -2.81 -0.51
N GLY A 3 18.61 -1.91 -0.98
CA GLY A 3 17.16 -1.96 -0.79
C GLY A 3 16.58 -0.71 -0.13
N VAL A 4 15.29 -0.50 -0.33
CA VAL A 4 14.53 0.59 0.29
C VAL A 4 14.54 0.41 1.82
N PRO A 5 14.84 1.47 2.60
CA PRO A 5 14.74 1.43 4.05
C PRO A 5 13.36 0.95 4.51
N PHE A 6 13.32 0.16 5.59
CA PHE A 6 12.06 -0.37 6.10
C PHE A 6 11.06 0.74 6.45
N ILE A 7 11.54 1.87 7.00
CA ILE A 7 10.70 3.02 7.32
C ILE A 7 10.02 3.62 6.08
N ASP A 8 10.72 3.67 4.94
CA ASP A 8 10.17 4.20 3.70
C ASP A 8 9.10 3.26 3.13
N LEU A 9 9.29 1.93 3.26
CA LEU A 9 8.27 0.95 2.89
C LEU A 9 7.00 1.07 3.74
N ILE A 10 7.12 1.39 5.03
CA ILE A 10 5.95 1.66 5.90
C ILE A 10 5.22 2.91 5.40
N GLN A 11 5.94 3.97 5.07
CA GLN A 11 5.35 5.21 4.58
C GLN A 11 4.61 4.98 3.25
N GLU A 12 5.19 4.21 2.34
CA GLU A 12 4.54 3.82 1.08
C GLU A 12 3.31 2.95 1.32
N GLY A 13 3.37 2.02 2.28
CA GLY A 13 2.22 1.27 2.76
C GLY A 13 1.09 2.18 3.29
N ASN A 14 1.43 3.21 4.06
CA ASN A 14 0.48 4.20 4.58
C ASN A 14 -0.19 4.99 3.44
N ILE A 15 0.55 5.34 2.39
CA ILE A 15 -0.02 5.96 1.17
C ILE A 15 -1.01 5.01 0.49
N GLY A 16 -0.65 3.74 0.35
CA GLY A 16 -1.54 2.69 -0.17
C GLY A 16 -2.81 2.55 0.66
N LEU A 17 -2.70 2.54 1.99
CA LEU A 17 -3.82 2.47 2.92
C LEU A 17 -4.75 3.68 2.80
N MET A 18 -4.21 4.91 2.76
CA MET A 18 -5.02 6.12 2.57
C MET A 18 -5.79 6.09 1.24
N ARG A 19 -5.16 5.57 0.17
CA ARG A 19 -5.83 5.39 -1.12
C ARG A 19 -6.95 4.36 -1.05
N ALA A 20 -6.74 3.25 -0.33
CA ALA A 20 -7.79 2.27 -0.08
C ALA A 20 -8.97 2.90 0.68
N ALA A 21 -8.69 3.65 1.74
CA ALA A 21 -9.71 4.31 2.55
C ALA A 21 -10.56 5.29 1.72
N LYS A 22 -9.94 6.08 0.83
CA LYS A 22 -10.64 7.02 -0.05
C LYS A 22 -11.56 6.35 -1.07
N LYS A 23 -11.25 5.11 -1.48
CA LYS A 23 -11.98 4.39 -2.54
C LYS A 23 -12.89 3.28 -2.02
N PHE A 24 -12.83 2.98 -0.73
CA PHE A 24 -13.57 1.89 -0.15
C PHE A 24 -15.07 2.24 -0.08
N ASP A 25 -15.88 1.31 -0.55
CA ASP A 25 -17.33 1.39 -0.46
C ASP A 25 -17.84 0.27 0.44
N TYR A 26 -18.26 0.65 1.65
CA TYR A 26 -18.76 -0.27 2.66
C TYR A 26 -20.08 -0.96 2.25
N LYS A 27 -20.84 -0.37 1.31
CA LYS A 27 -22.11 -0.95 0.84
C LYS A 27 -21.92 -2.20 0.00
N ARG A 28 -20.69 -2.45 -0.49
CA ARG A 28 -20.34 -3.67 -1.23
C ARG A 28 -20.23 -4.91 -0.34
N GLY A 29 -20.32 -4.78 0.99
CA GLY A 29 -20.40 -5.91 1.92
C GLY A 29 -19.08 -6.65 2.19
N PHE A 30 -17.96 -6.16 1.67
CA PHE A 30 -16.63 -6.73 1.93
C PHE A 30 -15.91 -6.02 3.08
N LYS A 31 -15.06 -6.74 3.81
CA LYS A 31 -14.22 -6.14 4.86
C LYS A 31 -13.21 -5.18 4.25
N PHE A 32 -12.98 -4.04 4.91
CA PHE A 32 -11.99 -3.07 4.49
C PHE A 32 -10.57 -3.65 4.39
N SER A 33 -10.17 -4.53 5.32
CA SER A 33 -8.85 -5.19 5.33
C SER A 33 -8.58 -5.94 4.03
N THR A 34 -9.58 -6.64 3.48
CA THR A 34 -9.48 -7.32 2.19
C THR A 34 -9.14 -6.35 1.06
N TYR A 35 -9.82 -5.20 1.03
CA TYR A 35 -9.61 -4.18 -0.02
C TYR A 35 -8.28 -3.43 0.17
N ALA A 36 -7.96 -3.04 1.40
CA ALA A 36 -6.75 -2.29 1.74
C ALA A 36 -5.47 -3.08 1.47
N THR A 37 -5.49 -4.40 1.70
CA THR A 37 -4.32 -5.27 1.47
C THR A 37 -3.80 -5.17 0.03
N TRP A 38 -4.69 -5.09 -0.96
CA TRP A 38 -4.30 -4.92 -2.36
C TRP A 38 -3.56 -3.61 -2.62
N TRP A 39 -4.07 -2.49 -2.09
CA TRP A 39 -3.46 -1.17 -2.29
C TRP A 39 -2.14 -1.01 -1.53
N ILE A 40 -2.05 -1.55 -0.32
CA ILE A 40 -0.80 -1.55 0.47
C ILE A 40 0.27 -2.34 -0.29
N ARG A 41 -0.05 -3.56 -0.74
CA ARG A 41 0.89 -4.38 -1.51
C ARG A 41 1.32 -3.69 -2.80
N GLN A 42 0.39 -3.07 -3.52
CA GLN A 42 0.72 -2.34 -4.75
C GLN A 42 1.70 -1.19 -4.47
N ALA A 43 1.47 -0.38 -3.44
CA ALA A 43 2.32 0.76 -3.11
C ALA A 43 3.74 0.32 -2.72
N VAL A 44 3.85 -0.69 -1.85
CA VAL A 44 5.14 -1.25 -1.42
C VAL A 44 5.90 -1.85 -2.60
N THR A 45 5.26 -2.67 -3.45
CA THR A 45 5.91 -3.26 -4.62
C THR A 45 6.41 -2.18 -5.59
N ARG A 46 5.63 -1.12 -5.79
CA ARG A 46 6.03 -0.01 -6.65
C ARG A 46 7.23 0.74 -6.08
N ALA A 47 7.24 1.03 -4.78
CA ALA A 47 8.35 1.70 -4.12
C ALA A 47 9.67 0.90 -4.23
N ILE A 48 9.60 -0.43 -4.13
CA ILE A 48 10.76 -1.30 -4.34
C ILE A 48 11.25 -1.24 -5.79
N ALA A 49 10.34 -1.25 -6.76
CA ALA A 49 10.68 -1.19 -8.18
C ALA A 49 11.26 0.17 -8.60
N ASP A 50 10.75 1.27 -8.03
CA ASP A 50 11.18 2.63 -8.37
C ASP A 50 12.54 2.99 -7.74
N ASN A 51 12.82 2.51 -6.52
CA ASN A 51 14.09 2.73 -5.82
C ASN A 51 15.15 1.64 -6.08
N GLY A 52 14.82 0.62 -6.88
CA GLY A 52 15.73 -0.45 -7.28
C GLY A 52 16.58 -0.14 -8.53
N ARG A 53 16.41 1.05 -9.12
CA ARG A 53 17.23 1.59 -10.22
C ARG A 53 18.45 2.32 -9.65
#